data_AF-U4TVM6-F1
#
_entry.id   AF-U4TVM6-F1
#
_cell.length_a   1.000
_cell.length_b   1.000
_cell.length_c   1.000
_cell.angle_alpha   90.00
_cell.angle_beta   90.00
_cell.angle_gamma   90.00
#
_symmetry.space_group_name_H-M   'P 1'
#
loop_
_entity.id
_entity.type
_entity.pdbx_description
1 polymer ?
#
loop_
_entity_poly.entity_id
_entity_poly.type
_entity_poly.pdbx_seq_one_letter_code
_entity_poly.pdbx_strand_id
1 'polypeptide(L)'
;MPSPVYPKMYFSNDFTKNDFLQENFLEKIPSIAAEALANSDRVEALKDVIGDYLLPVVVRNLGWSETGINLAAKAVLVEMMEKGYVTQFQAEVKVCPAILALQNQLDVNTSAITLMSKFIRLLGKDIAERILMKRFIELCSSHLFYVRKLAAWQFGHYCAIVGSKVYEESLLPCYLALCEDDMWTVRKACAEVITFVSCVCPSELRKSLLAPAFGKLLRDKSKWVRTSACQTLGGFIATFADPPSTKIAYDISGDLVLMNLEGDYFIQPPCKDGFSNVVTMEEAFMASSTEDGYLHYYDDLEKGACNEVTDLDSSELGGRPKSCVSNG
;
A
#
# COMPACT_ATOMS: atom_id res chain seq x y z
N MET A 1 -20.05 -19.56 -50.27
CA MET A 1 -20.57 -18.34 -49.62
C MET A 1 -19.37 -17.52 -49.17
N PRO A 2 -19.29 -16.21 -49.46
CA PRO A 2 -18.20 -15.37 -48.98
C PRO A 2 -18.39 -15.05 -47.49
N SER A 3 -17.30 -15.09 -46.73
CA SER A 3 -17.25 -14.76 -45.30
C SER A 3 -17.64 -13.31 -45.01
N PRO A 4 -18.24 -12.99 -43.86
CA PRO A 4 -18.62 -11.62 -43.51
C PRO A 4 -17.37 -10.75 -43.31
N VAL A 5 -17.32 -9.63 -44.03
CA VAL A 5 -16.32 -8.58 -43.86
C VAL A 5 -16.74 -7.72 -42.68
N TYR A 6 -16.06 -7.87 -41.54
CA TYR A 6 -16.23 -6.93 -40.43
C TYR A 6 -15.58 -5.59 -40.78
N PRO A 7 -16.21 -4.44 -40.48
CA PRO A 7 -15.60 -3.14 -40.71
C PRO A 7 -14.33 -3.02 -39.89
N LYS A 8 -13.21 -2.67 -40.53
CA LYS A 8 -12.01 -2.23 -39.82
C LYS A 8 -12.40 -0.98 -39.02
N MET A 9 -12.47 -1.12 -37.69
CA MET A 9 -12.52 0.05 -36.81
C MET A 9 -11.19 0.79 -36.98
N TYR A 10 -11.25 1.95 -37.63
CA TYR A 10 -10.15 2.90 -37.62
C TYR A 10 -10.05 3.45 -36.21
N PHE A 11 -9.10 2.96 -35.43
CA PHE A 11 -8.64 3.66 -34.23
C PHE A 11 -8.05 4.99 -34.70
N SER A 12 -8.68 6.11 -34.33
CA SER A 12 -8.15 7.44 -34.61
C SER A 12 -6.82 7.60 -33.87
N ASN A 13 -5.75 7.89 -34.61
CA ASN A 13 -4.39 8.12 -34.08
C ASN A 13 -4.25 9.43 -33.28
N ASP A 14 -5.34 10.13 -32.99
CA ASP A 14 -5.35 11.41 -32.26
C ASP A 14 -5.15 11.26 -30.75
N PHE A 15 -5.15 10.03 -30.23
CA PHE A 15 -5.06 9.70 -28.80
C PHE A 15 -3.65 9.82 -28.17
N THR A 16 -2.62 10.34 -28.86
CA THR A 16 -1.23 10.05 -28.45
C THR A 16 -0.33 11.25 -28.21
N LYS A 17 -0.44 12.33 -28.99
CA LYS A 17 0.56 13.41 -28.92
C LYS A 17 0.32 14.39 -27.78
N ASN A 18 -0.94 14.77 -27.54
CA ASN A 18 -1.27 15.74 -26.50
C ASN A 18 -1.12 15.11 -25.11
N ASP A 19 -1.53 13.84 -24.98
CA ASP A 19 -1.42 13.08 -23.73
C ASP A 19 0.04 12.86 -23.33
N PHE A 20 0.89 12.49 -24.29
CA PHE A 20 2.34 12.38 -24.07
C PHE A 20 2.97 13.71 -23.67
N LEU A 21 2.59 14.82 -24.32
CA LEU A 21 3.11 16.14 -23.95
C LEU A 21 2.67 16.56 -22.55
N GLN A 22 1.44 16.26 -22.17
CA GLN A 22 0.89 16.56 -20.85
C GLN A 22 1.54 15.71 -19.76
N GLU A 23 1.76 14.42 -20.01
CA GLU A 23 2.53 13.52 -19.15
C GLU A 23 3.96 14.05 -18.92
N ASN A 24 4.70 14.34 -20.00
CA ASN A 24 6.05 14.90 -19.90
C ASN A 24 6.07 16.25 -19.16
N PHE A 25 5.03 17.08 -19.34
CA PHE A 25 4.92 18.34 -18.60
C PHE A 25 4.74 18.09 -17.10
N LEU A 26 3.86 17.16 -16.71
CA LEU A 26 3.65 16.80 -15.31
C LEU A 26 4.95 16.34 -14.65
N GLU A 27 5.73 15.49 -15.33
CA GLU A 27 7.03 15.00 -14.83
C GLU A 27 8.05 16.10 -14.52
N LYS A 28 7.93 17.29 -15.15
CA LYS A 28 8.83 18.43 -14.87
C LYS A 28 8.35 19.29 -13.71
N ILE A 29 7.11 19.14 -13.24
CA ILE A 29 6.54 19.96 -12.16
C ILE A 29 7.39 19.91 -10.87
N PRO A 30 7.91 18.76 -10.39
CA PRO A 30 8.73 18.73 -9.19
C PRO A 30 10.01 19.58 -9.32
N SER A 31 10.68 19.55 -10.47
CA SER A 31 11.85 20.39 -10.73
C SER A 31 11.48 21.89 -10.78
N ILE A 32 10.34 22.22 -11.40
CA ILE A 32 9.85 23.61 -11.43
C ILE A 32 9.50 24.09 -10.01
N ALA A 33 8.86 23.24 -9.21
CA ALA A 33 8.53 23.55 -7.81
C ALA A 33 9.78 23.77 -6.96
N ALA A 34 10.82 22.95 -7.15
CA ALA A 34 12.11 23.10 -6.47
C ALA A 34 12.75 24.47 -6.76
N GLU A 35 12.83 24.85 -8.04
CA GLU A 35 13.40 26.13 -8.46
C GLU A 35 12.53 27.31 -8.02
N ALA A 36 11.20 27.19 -8.08
CA ALA A 36 10.29 28.22 -7.60
C ALA A 36 10.49 28.49 -6.10
N LEU A 37 10.63 27.44 -5.29
CA LEU A 37 10.87 27.55 -3.86
C LEU A 37 12.25 28.18 -3.58
N ALA A 38 13.30 27.72 -4.26
CA ALA A 38 14.67 28.23 -4.09
C ALA A 38 14.81 29.73 -4.42
N ASN A 39 13.92 30.27 -5.26
CA ASN A 39 13.94 31.67 -5.69
C ASN A 39 12.80 32.52 -5.11
N SER A 40 11.93 31.94 -4.27
CA SER A 40 10.72 32.59 -3.73
C SER A 40 11.00 33.80 -2.84
N ASP A 41 12.15 33.82 -2.15
CA ASP A 41 12.60 34.98 -1.35
C ASP A 41 13.01 36.17 -2.22
N ARG A 42 13.47 35.90 -3.45
CA ARG A 42 13.97 36.91 -4.39
C ARG A 42 12.87 37.40 -5.34
N VAL A 43 11.94 36.53 -5.70
CA VAL A 43 10.87 36.80 -6.66
C VAL A 43 9.53 36.53 -5.97
N GLU A 44 8.87 37.61 -5.57
CA GLU A 44 7.59 37.55 -4.83
C GLU A 44 6.51 36.75 -5.55
N ALA A 45 6.44 36.87 -6.88
CA ALA A 45 5.49 36.13 -7.70
C ALA A 45 5.64 34.59 -7.60
N LEU A 46 6.78 34.07 -7.15
CA LEU A 46 7.03 32.62 -7.03
C LEU A 46 6.55 32.03 -5.70
N LYS A 47 6.26 32.85 -4.68
CA LYS A 47 5.88 32.37 -3.33
C LYS A 47 4.66 31.45 -3.35
N ASP A 48 3.66 31.81 -4.16
CA ASP A 48 2.39 31.08 -4.21
C ASP A 48 2.26 30.19 -5.45
N VAL A 49 3.29 30.10 -6.31
CA VAL A 49 3.21 29.36 -7.59
C VAL A 49 2.87 27.89 -7.40
N ILE A 50 3.45 27.26 -6.38
CA ILE A 50 3.19 25.85 -6.09
C ILE A 50 1.72 25.67 -5.70
N GLY A 51 1.23 26.49 -4.78
CA GLY A 51 -0.13 26.41 -4.28
C GLY A 51 -1.16 26.75 -5.34
N ASP A 52 -0.97 27.85 -6.07
CA ASP A 52 -2.00 28.46 -6.91
C ASP A 52 -2.03 27.91 -8.34
N TYR A 53 -0.91 27.37 -8.84
CA TYR A 53 -0.81 26.94 -10.22
C TYR A 53 -0.35 25.48 -10.36
N LEU A 54 0.76 25.09 -9.75
CA LEU A 54 1.33 23.76 -9.97
C LEU A 54 0.47 22.66 -9.33
N LEU A 55 0.12 22.81 -8.05
CA LEU A 55 -0.67 21.82 -7.33
C LEU A 55 -2.06 21.60 -7.96
N PRO A 56 -2.83 22.65 -8.33
CA PRO A 56 -4.10 22.46 -9.04
C PRO A 56 -3.96 21.73 -10.37
N VAL A 57 -2.87 21.95 -11.11
CA VAL A 57 -2.59 21.24 -12.37
C VAL A 57 -2.29 19.77 -12.13
N VAL A 58 -1.61 19.40 -11.05
CA VAL A 58 -1.40 18.00 -10.69
C VAL A 58 -2.72 17.36 -10.23
N VAL A 59 -3.44 18.02 -9.33
CA VAL A 59 -4.69 17.51 -8.74
C VAL A 59 -5.79 17.29 -9.79
N ARG A 60 -5.96 18.19 -10.76
CA ARG A 60 -6.97 18.03 -11.83
C ARG A 60 -6.73 16.80 -12.74
N ASN A 61 -5.50 16.28 -12.74
CA ASN A 61 -5.10 15.13 -13.53
C ASN A 61 -5.18 13.80 -12.75
N LEU A 62 -5.63 13.86 -11.49
CA LEU A 62 -6.05 12.68 -10.76
C LEU A 62 -7.41 12.22 -11.28
N GLY A 63 -7.51 10.96 -11.67
CA GLY A 63 -8.69 10.41 -12.34
C GLY A 63 -8.83 8.90 -12.13
N TRP A 64 -9.83 8.35 -12.81
CA TRP A 64 -10.22 6.94 -12.75
C TRP A 64 -9.49 6.05 -13.75
N SER A 65 -8.99 6.63 -14.84
CA SER A 65 -8.27 5.92 -15.89
C SER A 65 -6.79 5.78 -15.55
N GLU A 66 -6.22 4.59 -15.74
CA GLU A 66 -4.78 4.33 -15.62
C GLU A 66 -4.02 4.79 -16.89
N THR A 67 -4.18 6.06 -17.25
CA THR A 67 -3.42 6.70 -18.33
C THR A 67 -2.04 7.14 -17.84
N GLY A 68 -1.08 7.30 -18.76
CA GLY A 68 0.25 7.86 -18.44
C GLY A 68 0.16 9.20 -17.70
N ILE A 69 -0.76 10.08 -18.13
CA ILE A 69 -1.07 11.35 -17.44
C ILE A 69 -1.46 11.12 -15.97
N ASN A 70 -2.34 10.16 -15.70
CA ASN A 70 -2.82 9.90 -14.35
C ASN A 70 -1.73 9.30 -13.45
N LEU A 71 -0.95 8.36 -13.99
CA LEU A 71 0.19 7.75 -13.32
C LEU A 71 1.25 8.81 -12.99
N ALA A 72 1.58 9.67 -13.96
CA ALA A 72 2.49 10.79 -13.75
C ALA A 72 1.96 11.77 -12.70
N ALA A 73 0.66 12.14 -12.74
CA ALA A 73 0.07 13.03 -11.75
C ALA A 73 0.14 12.44 -10.33
N LYS A 74 -0.14 11.14 -10.15
CA LYS A 74 0.00 10.43 -8.87
C LYS A 74 1.45 10.47 -8.38
N ALA A 75 2.41 10.13 -9.24
CA ALA A 75 3.83 10.09 -8.91
C ALA A 75 4.37 11.48 -8.52
N VAL A 76 4.07 12.49 -9.34
CA VAL A 76 4.45 13.89 -9.10
C VAL A 76 3.87 14.40 -7.80
N LEU A 77 2.60 14.08 -7.49
CA LEU A 77 1.98 14.50 -6.24
C LEU A 77 2.67 13.88 -5.02
N VAL A 78 3.02 12.59 -5.09
CA VAL A 78 3.79 11.92 -4.04
C VAL A 78 5.14 12.60 -3.84
N GLU A 79 5.89 12.82 -4.92
CA GLU A 79 7.20 13.48 -4.85
C GLU A 79 7.11 14.90 -4.26
N MET A 80 6.12 15.69 -4.69
CA MET A 80 5.93 17.05 -4.17
C MET A 80 5.57 17.07 -2.68
N MET A 81 4.81 16.08 -2.20
CA MET A 81 4.46 15.94 -0.78
C MET A 81 5.68 15.47 0.04
N GLU A 82 6.42 14.47 -0.43
CA GLU A 82 7.61 13.93 0.24
C GLU A 82 8.73 14.95 0.37
N LYS A 83 8.94 15.77 -0.68
CA LYS A 83 9.94 16.85 -0.67
C LYS A 83 9.49 18.10 0.08
N GLY A 84 8.26 18.10 0.62
CA GLY A 84 7.72 19.22 1.39
C GLY A 84 7.41 20.47 0.55
N TYR A 85 7.29 20.32 -0.78
CA TYR A 85 6.90 21.42 -1.66
C TYR A 85 5.43 21.81 -1.44
N VAL A 86 4.60 20.83 -1.07
CA VAL A 86 3.19 21.02 -0.71
C VAL A 86 3.06 21.01 0.80
N THR A 87 2.53 22.09 1.37
CA THR A 87 2.28 22.18 2.81
C THR A 87 1.08 21.31 3.21
N GLN A 88 1.02 20.90 4.49
CA GLN A 88 -0.11 20.15 5.03
C GLN A 88 -1.46 20.87 4.83
N PHE A 89 -1.48 22.20 4.99
CA PHE A 89 -2.67 23.02 4.74
C PHE A 89 -3.11 22.97 3.27
N GLN A 90 -2.17 23.12 2.33
CA GLN A 90 -2.49 23.01 0.90
C GLN A 90 -3.00 21.61 0.55
N ALA A 91 -2.41 20.57 1.14
CA ALA A 91 -2.85 19.20 0.93
C ALA A 91 -4.23 18.92 1.52
N GLU A 92 -4.54 19.45 2.70
CA GLU A 92 -5.88 19.39 3.30
C GLU A 92 -6.93 20.03 2.40
N VAL A 93 -6.66 21.24 1.87
CA VAL A 93 -7.64 22.01 1.11
C VAL A 93 -7.78 21.53 -0.34
N LYS A 94 -6.68 21.10 -0.99
CA LYS A 94 -6.67 20.82 -2.44
C LYS A 94 -6.53 19.32 -2.77
N VAL A 95 -5.76 18.56 -1.99
CA VAL A 95 -5.46 17.15 -2.29
C VAL A 95 -6.51 16.20 -1.69
N CYS A 96 -6.83 16.36 -0.41
CA CYS A 96 -7.74 15.46 0.28
C CYS A 96 -9.14 15.40 -0.39
N PRO A 97 -9.78 16.53 -0.76
CA PRO A 97 -11.09 16.48 -1.40
C PRO A 97 -11.08 15.76 -2.75
N ALA A 98 -10.01 15.95 -3.54
CA ALA A 98 -9.87 15.30 -4.83
C ALA A 98 -9.73 13.78 -4.70
N ILE A 99 -8.88 13.32 -3.76
CA ILE A 99 -8.70 11.89 -3.49
C ILE A 99 -10.00 11.27 -2.98
N LEU A 100 -10.70 11.93 -2.05
CA LEU A 100 -11.97 11.43 -1.51
C LEU A 100 -13.06 11.37 -2.59
N ALA A 101 -13.11 12.33 -3.50
CA ALA A 101 -14.06 12.34 -4.61
C ALA A 101 -13.86 11.15 -5.57
N LEU A 102 -12.61 10.70 -5.75
CA LEU A 102 -12.29 9.51 -6.54
C LEU A 102 -12.69 8.21 -5.85
N GLN A 103 -13.07 8.20 -4.58
CA GLN A 103 -13.36 6.98 -3.84
C GLN A 103 -14.86 6.70 -3.67
N ASN A 104 -15.78 7.40 -4.34
CA ASN A 104 -17.22 7.33 -4.06
C ASN A 104 -17.84 5.89 -4.17
N GLN A 105 -19.04 5.67 -3.62
CA GLN A 105 -19.56 4.34 -3.27
C GLN A 105 -19.98 3.41 -4.43
N LEU A 106 -20.34 3.92 -5.61
CA LEU A 106 -20.85 3.08 -6.71
C LEU A 106 -19.76 2.39 -7.53
N ASP A 107 -18.59 3.02 -7.63
CA ASP A 107 -17.40 2.50 -8.29
C ASP A 107 -16.22 3.02 -7.48
N VAL A 108 -15.33 2.16 -6.98
CA VAL A 108 -14.30 2.57 -6.03
C VAL A 108 -12.95 2.57 -6.72
N ASN A 109 -12.35 3.76 -6.89
CA ASN A 109 -11.00 3.88 -7.43
C ASN A 109 -9.98 3.36 -6.41
N THR A 110 -9.56 2.11 -6.58
CA THR A 110 -8.57 1.45 -5.72
C THR A 110 -7.24 2.19 -5.70
N SER A 111 -6.83 2.82 -6.82
CA SER A 111 -5.61 3.62 -6.88
C SER A 111 -5.68 4.86 -6.00
N ALA A 112 -6.87 5.47 -5.84
CA ALA A 112 -7.09 6.59 -4.94
C ALA A 112 -7.04 6.16 -3.47
N ILE A 113 -7.46 4.93 -3.13
CA ILE A 113 -7.30 4.35 -1.78
C ILE A 113 -5.83 4.14 -1.46
N THR A 114 -5.06 3.59 -2.40
CA THR A 114 -3.61 3.42 -2.24
C THR A 114 -2.92 4.76 -2.08
N LEU A 115 -3.27 5.76 -2.90
CA LEU A 115 -2.72 7.11 -2.78
C LEU A 115 -3.05 7.76 -1.42
N MET A 116 -4.29 7.61 -0.95
CA MET A 116 -4.70 8.07 0.39
C MET A 116 -3.84 7.45 1.50
N SER A 117 -3.57 6.15 1.40
CA SER A 117 -2.79 5.40 2.38
C SER A 117 -1.29 5.74 2.36
N LYS A 118 -0.76 6.25 1.24
CA LYS A 118 0.58 6.86 1.18
C LYS A 118 0.62 8.22 1.88
N PHE A 119 -0.40 9.06 1.65
CA PHE A 119 -0.40 10.45 2.16
C PHE A 119 -0.70 10.60 3.63
N ILE A 120 -1.30 9.59 4.25
CA ILE A 120 -1.67 9.66 5.66
C ILE A 120 -0.48 10.05 6.56
N ARG A 121 0.74 9.56 6.29
CA ARG A 121 1.97 9.92 7.05
C ARG A 121 2.43 11.36 6.80
N LEU A 122 2.19 11.89 5.60
CA LEU A 122 2.68 13.21 5.16
C LEU A 122 1.77 14.36 5.65
N LEU A 123 0.49 14.07 5.87
CA LEU A 123 -0.52 15.06 6.27
C LEU A 123 -0.47 15.42 7.76
N GLY A 124 0.24 14.64 8.57
CA GLY A 124 0.25 14.79 10.02
C GLY A 124 -1.01 14.24 10.69
N LYS A 125 -0.92 14.05 12.01
CA LYS A 125 -1.93 13.32 12.80
C LYS A 125 -3.32 13.95 12.77
N ASP A 126 -3.43 15.28 12.92
CA ASP A 126 -4.73 15.96 12.98
C ASP A 126 -5.55 15.76 11.70
N ILE A 127 -4.94 16.06 10.55
CA ILE A 127 -5.59 15.93 9.24
C ILE A 127 -5.90 14.45 8.94
N ALA A 128 -4.96 13.55 9.22
CA ALA A 128 -5.15 12.11 9.04
C ALA A 128 -6.33 11.57 9.86
N GLU A 129 -6.42 11.89 11.14
CA GLU A 129 -7.49 11.44 12.04
C GLU A 129 -8.85 12.07 11.68
N ARG A 130 -8.88 13.36 11.33
CA ARG A 130 -10.13 14.08 11.05
C ARG A 130 -10.73 13.79 9.68
N ILE A 131 -9.89 13.60 8.67
CA ILE A 131 -10.33 13.50 7.27
C ILE A 131 -10.21 12.06 6.76
N LEU A 132 -9.02 11.47 6.80
CA LEU A 132 -8.76 10.19 6.12
C LEU A 132 -9.25 8.99 6.93
N MET A 133 -9.20 9.05 8.26
CA MET A 133 -9.59 7.94 9.14
C MET A 133 -11.06 7.54 8.98
N LYS A 134 -11.96 8.53 8.92
CA LYS A 134 -13.38 8.28 8.71
C LYS A 134 -13.60 7.50 7.42
N ARG A 135 -12.97 7.94 6.34
CA ARG A 135 -13.07 7.27 5.05
C ARG A 135 -12.52 5.85 5.11
N PHE A 136 -11.38 5.65 5.74
CA PHE A 136 -10.77 4.33 5.86
C PHE A 136 -11.65 3.33 6.60
N ILE A 137 -12.28 3.73 7.70
CA ILE A 137 -13.24 2.90 8.45
C ILE A 137 -14.42 2.48 7.56
N GLU A 138 -14.94 3.40 6.73
CA GLU A 138 -15.98 3.07 5.75
C GLU A 138 -15.50 2.04 4.72
N LEU A 139 -14.24 2.12 4.26
CA LEU A 139 -13.66 1.14 3.33
C LEU A 139 -13.51 -0.24 3.96
N CYS A 140 -13.16 -0.33 5.25
CA CYS A 140 -13.09 -1.60 5.98
C CYS A 140 -14.44 -2.34 6.02
N SER A 141 -15.55 -1.61 5.92
CA SER A 141 -16.91 -2.17 5.94
C SER A 141 -17.60 -2.13 4.57
N SER A 142 -16.86 -1.93 3.49
CA SER A 142 -17.42 -1.84 2.13
C SER A 142 -18.18 -3.10 1.74
N HIS A 143 -19.27 -2.95 0.99
CA HIS A 143 -19.98 -4.11 0.41
C HIS A 143 -19.14 -4.85 -0.64
N LEU A 144 -18.09 -4.20 -1.18
CA LEU A 144 -17.18 -4.76 -2.16
C LEU A 144 -16.00 -5.46 -1.46
N PHE A 145 -15.89 -6.79 -1.62
CA PHE A 145 -14.84 -7.54 -0.94
C PHE A 145 -13.42 -7.10 -1.32
N TYR A 146 -13.20 -6.68 -2.57
CA TYR A 146 -11.87 -6.25 -3.03
C TYR A 146 -11.46 -4.91 -2.39
N VAL A 147 -12.42 -4.05 -2.04
CA VAL A 147 -12.18 -2.82 -1.28
C VAL A 147 -11.80 -3.15 0.15
N ARG A 148 -12.53 -4.08 0.80
CA ARG A 148 -12.18 -4.57 2.14
C ARG A 148 -10.80 -5.25 2.17
N LYS A 149 -10.48 -6.05 1.14
CA LYS A 149 -9.16 -6.67 0.95
C LYS A 149 -8.06 -5.61 0.90
N LEU A 150 -8.25 -4.57 0.08
CA LEU A 150 -7.29 -3.47 -0.05
C LEU A 150 -7.16 -2.69 1.27
N ALA A 151 -8.26 -2.41 1.94
CA ALA A 151 -8.25 -1.73 3.24
C ALA A 151 -7.51 -2.56 4.31
N ALA A 152 -7.75 -3.87 4.37
CA ALA A 152 -7.02 -4.78 5.24
C ALA A 152 -5.52 -4.77 4.94
N TRP A 153 -5.14 -4.72 3.66
CA TRP A 153 -3.74 -4.70 3.26
C TRP A 153 -3.03 -3.38 3.60
N GLN A 154 -3.75 -2.26 3.56
CA GLN A 154 -3.24 -0.92 3.88
C GLN A 154 -3.32 -0.58 5.39
N PHE A 155 -3.82 -1.50 6.22
CA PHE A 155 -4.17 -1.23 7.62
C PHE A 155 -2.99 -0.75 8.48
N GLY A 156 -1.77 -1.26 8.20
CA GLY A 156 -0.56 -0.85 8.89
C GLY A 156 -0.24 0.65 8.75
N HIS A 157 -0.59 1.28 7.63
CA HIS A 157 -0.39 2.72 7.42
C HIS A 157 -1.19 3.57 8.40
N TYR A 158 -2.41 3.13 8.74
CA TYR A 158 -3.32 3.84 9.64
C TYR A 158 -2.94 3.62 11.10
N CYS A 159 -2.58 2.38 11.46
CA CYS A 159 -2.06 2.03 12.78
C CYS A 159 -0.87 2.90 13.21
N ALA A 160 0.01 3.25 12.29
CA ALA A 160 1.24 3.98 12.58
C ALA A 160 1.04 5.45 13.01
N ILE A 161 -0.14 6.03 12.76
CA ILE A 161 -0.35 7.49 12.88
C ILE A 161 -1.36 7.83 13.98
N VAL A 162 -2.29 6.91 14.26
CA VAL A 162 -3.34 7.14 15.24
C VAL A 162 -2.83 7.10 16.68
N GLY A 163 -3.48 7.88 17.55
CA GLY A 163 -3.31 7.69 18.99
C GLY A 163 -3.95 6.39 19.52
N SER A 164 -3.49 5.93 20.69
CA SER A 164 -4.00 4.72 21.38
C SER A 164 -5.53 4.70 21.43
N LYS A 165 -6.16 5.83 21.79
CA LYS A 165 -7.62 5.93 21.86
C LYS A 165 -8.32 5.61 20.54
N VAL A 166 -7.89 6.25 19.44
CA VAL A 166 -8.48 6.02 18.10
C VAL A 166 -8.19 4.61 17.62
N TYR A 167 -7.01 4.07 17.93
CA TYR A 167 -6.68 2.68 17.64
C TYR A 167 -7.64 1.72 18.33
N GLU A 168 -7.82 1.86 19.65
CA GLU A 168 -8.62 0.95 20.48
C GLU A 168 -10.13 1.05 20.18
N GLU A 169 -10.65 2.27 20.05
CA GLU A 169 -12.09 2.50 19.90
C GLU A 169 -12.58 2.33 18.45
N SER A 170 -11.71 2.54 17.45
CA SER A 170 -12.12 2.58 16.03
C SER A 170 -11.42 1.53 15.18
N LEU A 171 -10.09 1.50 15.15
CA LEU A 171 -9.36 0.62 14.23
C LEU A 171 -9.39 -0.85 14.66
N LEU A 172 -9.10 -1.15 15.92
CA LEU A 172 -9.03 -2.52 16.41
C LEU A 172 -10.33 -3.30 16.17
N PRO A 173 -11.54 -2.74 16.45
CA PRO A 173 -12.80 -3.40 16.09
C PRO A 173 -12.94 -3.67 14.59
N CYS A 174 -12.55 -2.73 13.74
CA CYS A 174 -12.60 -2.91 12.28
C CYS A 174 -11.65 -4.04 11.82
N TYR A 175 -10.44 -4.09 12.37
CA TYR A 175 -9.47 -5.12 12.04
C TYR A 175 -9.97 -6.51 12.45
N LEU A 176 -10.51 -6.64 13.66
CA LEU A 176 -11.07 -7.90 14.14
C LEU A 176 -12.25 -8.37 13.26
N ALA A 177 -13.09 -7.46 12.78
CA ALA A 177 -14.15 -7.79 11.83
C ALA A 177 -13.60 -8.30 10.49
N LEU A 178 -12.54 -7.67 9.96
CA LEU A 178 -11.86 -8.11 8.74
C LEU A 178 -11.19 -9.50 8.90
N CYS A 179 -10.70 -9.84 10.10
CA CYS A 179 -10.18 -11.18 10.39
C CYS A 179 -11.25 -12.28 10.32
N GLU A 180 -12.53 -11.92 10.45
CA GLU A 180 -13.67 -12.85 10.38
C GLU A 180 -14.45 -12.71 9.05
N ASP A 181 -13.89 -11.99 8.07
CA ASP A 181 -14.55 -11.71 6.78
C ASP A 181 -14.95 -13.00 6.05
N ASP A 182 -16.08 -13.00 5.35
CA ASP A 182 -16.53 -14.16 4.56
C ASP A 182 -15.51 -14.57 3.48
N MET A 183 -14.84 -13.58 2.89
CA MET A 183 -13.90 -13.76 1.80
C MET A 183 -12.49 -14.06 2.32
N TRP A 184 -11.98 -15.24 1.98
CA TRP A 184 -10.66 -15.69 2.45
C TRP A 184 -9.51 -14.77 2.03
N THR A 185 -9.65 -14.06 0.90
CA THR A 185 -8.65 -13.11 0.42
C THR A 185 -8.51 -11.90 1.34
N VAL A 186 -9.61 -11.45 1.97
CA VAL A 186 -9.61 -10.39 2.99
C VAL A 186 -8.93 -10.89 4.27
N ARG A 187 -9.29 -12.10 4.73
CA ARG A 187 -8.67 -12.72 5.90
C ARG A 187 -7.17 -12.99 5.70
N LYS A 188 -6.74 -13.38 4.49
CA LYS A 188 -5.33 -13.51 4.12
C LYS A 188 -4.62 -12.16 4.22
N ALA A 189 -5.19 -11.09 3.66
CA ALA A 189 -4.61 -9.75 3.78
C ALA A 189 -4.46 -9.32 5.25
N CYS A 190 -5.41 -9.68 6.13
CA CYS A 190 -5.26 -9.44 7.57
C CYS A 190 -4.06 -10.19 8.15
N ALA A 191 -3.90 -11.48 7.83
CA ALA A 191 -2.79 -12.29 8.31
C ALA A 191 -1.41 -11.73 7.90
N GLU A 192 -1.31 -11.16 6.71
CA GLU A 192 -0.07 -10.54 6.20
C GLU A 192 0.34 -9.28 6.97
N VAL A 193 -0.63 -8.49 7.44
CA VAL A 193 -0.37 -7.20 8.11
C VAL A 193 -0.43 -7.27 9.63
N ILE A 194 -0.70 -8.44 10.23
CA ILE A 194 -0.99 -8.53 11.67
C ILE A 194 0.15 -8.05 12.55
N THR A 195 1.40 -8.24 12.13
CA THR A 195 2.58 -7.74 12.86
C THR A 195 2.48 -6.23 13.09
N PHE A 196 2.11 -5.47 12.05
CA PHE A 196 1.96 -4.02 12.09
C PHE A 196 0.87 -3.59 13.08
N VAL A 197 -0.27 -4.28 13.03
CA VAL A 197 -1.40 -4.04 13.93
C VAL A 197 -1.04 -4.38 15.37
N SER A 198 -0.29 -5.46 15.58
CA SER A 198 0.14 -5.91 16.90
C SER A 198 1.15 -4.95 17.54
N CYS A 199 2.06 -4.36 16.75
CA CYS A 199 3.09 -3.45 17.23
C CYS A 199 2.54 -2.24 17.98
N VAL A 200 1.42 -1.67 17.50
CA VAL A 200 0.78 -0.50 18.13
C VAL A 200 -0.31 -0.89 19.14
N CYS A 201 -0.63 -2.18 19.25
CA CYS A 201 -1.65 -2.69 20.15
C CYS A 201 -1.16 -2.69 21.61
N PRO A 202 -1.92 -2.16 22.58
CA PRO A 202 -1.61 -2.33 24.00
C PRO A 202 -1.46 -3.81 24.39
N SER A 203 -0.48 -4.14 25.24
CA SER A 203 -0.15 -5.53 25.61
C SER A 203 -1.36 -6.35 26.07
N GLU A 204 -2.26 -5.75 26.84
CA GLU A 204 -3.47 -6.41 27.35
C GLU A 204 -4.47 -6.75 26.24
N LEU A 205 -4.70 -5.83 25.29
CA LEU A 205 -5.58 -6.08 24.13
C LEU A 205 -4.92 -7.02 23.13
N ARG A 206 -3.59 -6.97 22.99
CA ARG A 206 -2.85 -7.88 22.13
C ARG A 206 -3.02 -9.33 22.58
N LYS A 207 -2.95 -9.59 23.89
CA LYS A 207 -3.17 -10.91 24.50
C LYS A 207 -4.64 -11.33 24.45
N SER A 208 -5.55 -10.44 24.81
CA SER A 208 -6.97 -10.79 25.00
C SER A 208 -7.80 -10.80 23.71
N LEU A 209 -7.40 -10.04 22.68
CA LEU A 209 -8.15 -9.89 21.43
C LEU A 209 -7.36 -10.34 20.20
N LEU A 210 -6.17 -9.79 19.96
CA LEU A 210 -5.41 -10.09 18.73
C LEU A 210 -4.88 -11.52 18.70
N ALA A 211 -4.34 -12.06 19.81
CA ALA A 211 -3.84 -13.42 19.85
C ALA A 211 -4.93 -14.49 19.56
N PRO A 212 -6.15 -14.41 20.13
CA PRO A 212 -7.25 -15.26 19.73
C PRO A 212 -7.63 -15.13 18.25
N ALA A 213 -7.70 -13.90 17.72
CA ALA A 213 -8.01 -13.65 16.31
C ALA A 213 -6.97 -14.29 15.38
N PHE A 214 -5.68 -14.12 15.69
CA PHE A 214 -4.62 -14.75 14.92
C PHE A 214 -4.63 -16.27 15.03
N GLY A 215 -4.96 -16.80 16.21
CA GLY A 215 -5.17 -18.23 16.41
C GLY A 215 -6.24 -18.80 15.47
N LYS A 216 -7.30 -18.04 15.16
CA LYS A 216 -8.30 -18.44 14.17
C LYS A 216 -7.73 -18.41 12.75
N LEU A 217 -6.96 -17.39 12.38
CA LEU A 217 -6.30 -17.30 11.07
C LEU A 217 -5.30 -18.47 10.83
N LEU A 218 -4.55 -18.88 11.85
CA LEU A 218 -3.66 -20.06 11.79
C LEU A 218 -4.44 -21.38 11.57
N ARG A 219 -5.71 -21.43 11.97
CA ARG A 219 -6.61 -22.58 11.82
C ARG A 219 -7.69 -22.32 10.76
N ASP A 220 -7.49 -21.36 9.87
CA ASP A 220 -8.47 -20.96 8.87
C ASP A 220 -8.83 -22.14 7.94
N LYS A 221 -10.06 -22.15 7.41
CA LYS A 221 -10.50 -23.13 6.41
C LYS A 221 -9.65 -23.09 5.14
N SER A 222 -9.23 -21.90 4.71
CA SER A 222 -8.40 -21.69 3.52
C SER A 222 -6.93 -21.97 3.80
N LYS A 223 -6.31 -22.83 2.99
CA LYS A 223 -4.87 -23.11 3.05
C LYS A 223 -4.05 -21.82 2.90
N TRP A 224 -4.47 -20.91 2.03
CA TRP A 224 -3.75 -19.67 1.74
C TRP A 224 -3.70 -18.72 2.94
N VAL A 225 -4.80 -18.64 3.71
CA VAL A 225 -4.84 -17.86 4.95
C VAL A 225 -3.91 -18.48 5.98
N ARG A 226 -3.95 -19.81 6.16
CA ARG A 226 -3.06 -20.52 7.08
C ARG A 226 -1.59 -20.32 6.72
N THR A 227 -1.21 -20.47 5.45
CA THR A 227 0.17 -20.26 4.99
C THR A 227 0.65 -18.85 5.31
N SER A 228 -0.16 -17.83 5.00
CA SER A 228 0.16 -16.43 5.28
C SER A 228 0.30 -16.17 6.78
N ALA A 229 -0.62 -16.68 7.60
CA ALA A 229 -0.55 -16.56 9.06
C ALA A 229 0.71 -17.26 9.62
N CYS A 230 1.08 -18.42 9.09
CA CYS A 230 2.30 -19.10 9.48
C CYS A 230 3.56 -18.27 9.12
N GLN A 231 3.58 -17.59 7.98
CA GLN A 231 4.70 -16.73 7.56
C GLN A 231 4.89 -15.52 8.50
N THR A 232 3.80 -14.93 9.01
CA THR A 232 3.85 -13.78 9.91
C THR A 232 3.91 -14.15 11.40
N LEU A 233 3.79 -15.44 11.75
CA LEU A 233 3.76 -15.92 13.12
C LEU A 233 4.97 -15.48 13.95
N GLY A 234 6.17 -15.57 13.37
CA GLY A 234 7.40 -15.14 14.04
C GLY A 234 7.38 -13.65 14.41
N GLY A 235 7.00 -12.79 13.45
CA GLY A 235 6.86 -11.35 13.65
C GLY A 235 5.80 -11.02 14.70
N PHE A 236 4.64 -11.69 14.65
CA PHE A 236 3.59 -11.52 15.64
C PHE A 236 4.05 -11.89 17.06
N ILE A 237 4.71 -13.04 17.24
CA ILE A 237 5.24 -13.48 18.55
C ILE A 237 6.28 -12.48 19.08
N ALA A 238 7.16 -11.98 18.22
CA ALA A 238 8.19 -11.00 18.61
C ALA A 238 7.58 -9.74 19.23
N THR A 239 6.36 -9.35 18.83
CA THR A 239 5.69 -8.18 19.43
C THR A 239 5.34 -8.35 20.92
N PHE A 240 5.36 -9.57 21.48
CA PHE A 240 5.09 -9.83 22.90
C PHE A 240 6.34 -9.74 23.79
N ALA A 241 7.53 -9.50 23.24
CA ALA A 241 8.76 -9.40 24.03
C ALA A 241 8.72 -8.23 25.03
N ASP A 242 9.14 -8.49 26.27
CA ASP A 242 9.29 -7.51 27.34
C ASP A 242 10.60 -7.79 28.13
N PRO A 243 11.59 -6.87 28.16
CA PRO A 243 11.60 -5.59 27.45
C PRO A 243 11.61 -5.78 25.93
N PRO A 244 11.21 -4.78 25.14
CA PRO A 244 11.22 -4.89 23.68
C PRO A 244 12.64 -5.18 23.19
N SER A 245 12.90 -6.41 22.77
CA SER A 245 14.15 -6.79 22.10
C SER A 245 14.22 -6.27 20.66
N THR A 246 13.14 -5.64 20.20
CA THR A 246 12.97 -5.13 18.85
C THR A 246 12.40 -3.71 18.91
N LYS A 247 13.16 -2.73 18.42
CA LYS A 247 12.65 -1.39 18.12
C LYS A 247 11.82 -1.47 16.85
N ILE A 248 10.60 -0.96 16.91
CA ILE A 248 9.70 -0.91 15.77
C ILE A 248 9.71 0.52 15.23
N ALA A 249 10.05 0.66 13.96
CA ALA A 249 9.97 1.92 13.22
C ALA A 249 9.21 1.71 11.91
N TYR A 250 8.73 2.80 11.33
CA TYR A 250 8.26 2.83 9.95
C TYR A 250 9.25 3.67 9.15
N ASP A 251 9.62 3.22 7.96
CA ASP A 251 10.41 4.06 7.06
C ASP A 251 9.53 5.12 6.36
N ILE A 252 10.14 5.95 5.51
CA ILE A 252 9.44 7.00 4.76
C ILE A 252 8.46 6.44 3.73
N SER A 253 8.71 5.22 3.22
CA SER A 253 7.85 4.50 2.29
C SER A 253 6.62 3.90 2.99
N GLY A 254 6.73 3.74 4.31
CA GLY A 254 5.71 3.17 5.16
C GLY A 254 5.91 1.69 5.51
N ASP A 255 7.09 1.15 5.20
CA ASP A 255 7.47 -0.22 5.50
C ASP A 255 7.81 -0.35 6.98
N LEU A 256 7.47 -1.49 7.58
CA LEU A 256 7.79 -1.77 8.98
C LEU A 256 9.23 -2.24 9.09
N VAL A 257 10.00 -1.49 9.85
CA VAL A 257 11.38 -1.77 10.19
C VAL A 257 11.44 -2.31 11.62
N LEU A 258 11.74 -3.59 11.75
CA LEU A 258 11.98 -4.26 13.02
C LEU A 258 13.49 -4.30 13.28
N MET A 259 13.98 -3.55 14.24
CA MET A 259 15.41 -3.43 14.54
C MET A 259 15.73 -4.15 15.85
N ASN A 260 16.64 -5.13 15.82
CA ASN A 260 17.07 -5.85 17.03
C ASN A 260 17.99 -4.95 17.90
N LEU A 261 18.36 -5.45 19.09
CA LEU A 261 19.26 -4.74 20.01
C LEU A 261 20.71 -4.63 19.48
N GLU A 262 21.08 -5.44 18.50
CA GLU A 262 22.43 -5.50 17.89
C GLU A 262 22.55 -4.57 16.66
N GLY A 263 21.44 -3.95 16.23
CA GLY A 263 21.39 -3.04 15.09
C GLY A 263 21.00 -3.69 13.75
N ASP A 264 20.78 -5.01 13.72
CA ASP A 264 20.21 -5.66 12.54
C ASP A 264 18.75 -5.27 12.39
N TYR A 265 18.34 -5.05 11.14
CA TYR A 265 16.98 -4.68 10.81
C TYR A 265 16.36 -5.71 9.88
N PHE A 266 15.11 -6.06 10.18
CA PHE A 266 14.22 -6.79 9.30
C PHE A 266 13.18 -5.81 8.78
N ILE A 267 13.24 -5.50 7.50
CA ILE A 267 12.13 -4.82 6.83
C ILE A 267 11.13 -5.92 6.53
N GLN A 268 9.93 -5.82 7.08
CA GLN A 268 8.80 -6.58 6.58
C GLN A 268 8.26 -5.75 5.41
N PRO A 269 8.63 -6.04 4.15
CA PRO A 269 8.07 -5.31 3.02
C PRO A 269 6.55 -5.53 3.04
N PRO A 270 5.73 -4.53 2.67
CA PRO A 270 4.35 -4.79 2.30
C PRO A 270 4.42 -5.91 1.26
N CYS A 271 3.74 -7.03 1.55
CA CYS A 271 3.80 -8.26 0.76
C CYS A 271 3.88 -7.93 -0.74
N LYS A 272 5.00 -8.22 -1.42
CA LYS A 272 5.26 -7.77 -2.81
C LYS A 272 3.99 -7.85 -3.64
N ASP A 273 3.62 -6.71 -4.21
CA ASP A 273 2.34 -6.44 -4.88
C ASP A 273 1.79 -7.66 -5.65
N GLY A 274 0.63 -8.17 -5.21
CA GLY A 274 -0.29 -8.85 -6.11
C GLY A 274 -1.11 -7.88 -6.97
N PHE A 275 -0.76 -6.59 -6.95
CA PHE A 275 -1.47 -5.49 -7.61
C PHE A 275 -0.62 -4.73 -8.64
N SER A 276 0.66 -5.08 -8.83
CA SER A 276 1.55 -4.46 -9.83
C SER A 276 1.21 -4.89 -11.25
N ASN A 277 0.50 -6.02 -11.40
CA ASN A 277 -0.21 -6.32 -12.63
C ASN A 277 -1.63 -5.79 -12.49
N VAL A 278 -1.93 -4.77 -13.29
CA VAL A 278 -3.28 -4.24 -13.52
C VAL A 278 -4.19 -5.40 -13.92
N VAL A 279 -4.83 -6.04 -12.96
CA VAL A 279 -5.94 -6.94 -13.23
C VAL A 279 -7.10 -6.02 -13.56
N THR A 280 -7.48 -5.99 -14.84
CA THR A 280 -8.73 -5.33 -15.23
C THR A 280 -9.86 -5.95 -14.40
N MET A 281 -10.84 -5.16 -13.94
CA MET A 281 -11.92 -5.69 -13.10
C MET A 281 -12.62 -6.92 -13.74
N GLU A 282 -12.59 -7.06 -15.07
CA GLU A 282 -13.08 -8.24 -15.78
C GLU A 282 -12.25 -9.50 -15.50
N GLU A 283 -10.91 -9.42 -15.46
CA GLU A 283 -10.05 -10.58 -15.16
C GLU A 283 -10.15 -10.98 -13.68
N ALA A 284 -10.28 -10.03 -12.76
CA ALA A 284 -10.49 -10.29 -11.34
C ALA A 284 -11.89 -10.91 -11.09
N PHE A 285 -12.90 -10.45 -11.83
CA PHE A 285 -14.26 -10.98 -11.78
C PHE A 285 -14.33 -12.41 -12.34
N MET A 286 -13.71 -12.66 -13.49
CA MET A 286 -13.65 -13.98 -14.13
C MET A 286 -12.82 -14.98 -13.29
N ALA A 287 -11.72 -14.54 -12.68
CA ALA A 287 -10.92 -15.38 -11.77
C ALA A 287 -11.63 -15.65 -10.42
N SER A 288 -12.52 -14.75 -9.97
CA SER A 288 -13.24 -14.88 -8.69
C SER A 288 -14.49 -15.76 -8.75
N SER A 289 -14.88 -16.23 -9.93
CA SER A 289 -16.13 -16.98 -10.14
C SER A 289 -16.02 -18.46 -9.74
N THR A 290 -14.81 -19.01 -9.63
CA THR A 290 -14.54 -20.38 -9.17
C THR A 290 -13.24 -20.44 -8.36
N GLU A 291 -13.20 -21.26 -7.31
CA GLU A 291 -11.98 -21.50 -6.50
C GLU A 291 -10.78 -21.93 -7.38
N ASP A 292 -11.04 -22.63 -8.49
CA ASP A 292 -10.02 -23.12 -9.42
C ASP A 292 -9.43 -22.04 -10.34
N GLY A 293 -10.21 -21.04 -10.75
CA GLY A 293 -9.74 -19.96 -11.64
C GLY A 293 -8.76 -19.01 -10.97
N TYR A 294 -8.97 -18.76 -9.68
CA TYR A 294 -8.08 -17.94 -8.86
C TYR A 294 -6.78 -18.68 -8.46
N LEU A 295 -6.86 -20.02 -8.31
CA LEU A 295 -5.70 -20.87 -7.98
C LEU A 295 -4.67 -20.86 -9.12
N HIS A 296 -5.13 -20.99 -10.37
CA HIS A 296 -4.26 -20.94 -11.54
C HIS A 296 -3.56 -19.59 -11.73
N TYR A 297 -4.27 -18.48 -11.48
CA TYR A 297 -3.70 -17.13 -11.60
C TYR A 297 -2.56 -16.88 -10.60
N TYR A 298 -2.70 -17.34 -9.35
CA TYR A 298 -1.66 -17.20 -8.34
C TYR A 298 -0.51 -18.21 -8.48
N ASP A 299 -0.79 -19.46 -8.90
CA ASP A 299 0.25 -20.44 -9.21
C ASP A 299 1.15 -19.96 -10.37
N ASP A 300 0.60 -19.24 -11.36
CA ASP A 300 1.36 -18.70 -12.47
C ASP A 300 2.17 -17.44 -12.08
N LEU A 301 1.66 -16.61 -11.16
CA LEU A 301 2.42 -15.51 -10.56
C LEU A 301 3.58 -16.00 -9.67
N GLU A 302 3.37 -17.05 -8.88
CA GLU A 302 4.41 -17.65 -8.05
C GLU A 302 5.48 -18.37 -8.89
N LYS A 303 5.10 -19.04 -9.99
CA LYS A 303 6.08 -19.62 -10.94
C LYS A 303 6.93 -18.55 -11.63
N GLY A 304 6.36 -17.39 -11.94
CA GLY A 304 7.10 -16.25 -12.46
C GLY A 304 8.14 -15.72 -11.46
N ALA A 305 7.79 -15.64 -10.18
CA ALA A 305 8.69 -15.22 -9.11
C ALA A 305 9.74 -16.28 -8.72
N CYS A 306 9.42 -17.57 -8.84
CA CYS A 306 10.38 -18.66 -8.58
C CYS A 306 11.48 -18.76 -9.65
N ASN A 307 11.23 -18.27 -10.86
CA ASN A 307 12.23 -18.28 -11.94
C ASN A 307 13.35 -17.23 -11.75
N GLU A 308 13.23 -16.31 -10.78
CA GLU A 308 14.30 -15.36 -10.44
C GLU A 308 15.16 -15.82 -9.23
N VAL A 309 14.88 -16.99 -8.63
CA VAL A 309 15.63 -17.51 -7.46
C VAL A 309 16.34 -18.84 -7.75
N THR A 310 16.39 -19.29 -9.00
CA THR A 310 17.21 -20.45 -9.40
C THR A 310 18.45 -19.97 -10.16
N ASP A 311 19.45 -19.45 -9.45
CA ASP A 311 20.86 -19.43 -9.88
C ASP A 311 21.79 -19.12 -8.69
N LEU A 312 21.60 -19.82 -7.57
CA LEU A 312 22.66 -19.98 -6.56
C LEU A 312 23.03 -21.46 -6.50
N ASP A 313 24.12 -21.76 -7.20
CA ASP A 313 24.72 -23.08 -7.35
C ASP A 313 24.94 -23.75 -5.99
N SER A 314 24.42 -24.97 -5.84
CA SER A 314 24.42 -25.75 -4.59
C SER A 314 25.77 -26.42 -4.30
N SER A 315 26.87 -25.84 -4.77
CA SER A 315 28.21 -26.43 -4.71
C SER A 315 29.11 -25.88 -3.58
N GLU A 316 28.69 -24.87 -2.81
CA GLU A 316 29.53 -24.24 -1.76
C GLU A 316 29.14 -24.49 -0.29
N LEU A 317 28.16 -25.37 0.01
CA LEU A 317 27.84 -25.74 1.40
C LEU A 317 28.46 -27.09 1.78
N GLY A 318 29.79 -27.12 1.80
CA GLY A 318 30.58 -28.31 2.12
C GLY A 318 31.88 -27.99 2.87
N GLY A 319 31.79 -27.35 4.04
CA GLY A 319 32.95 -27.04 4.87
C GLY A 319 32.66 -27.13 6.37
N ARG A 320 33.07 -28.21 7.03
CA ARG A 320 33.15 -28.29 8.51
C ARG A 320 34.05 -27.17 9.05
N PRO A 321 33.71 -26.52 10.17
CA PRO A 321 34.63 -25.60 10.83
C PRO A 321 35.83 -26.39 11.38
N LYS A 322 37.04 -26.04 10.91
CA LYS A 322 38.31 -26.53 11.48
C LYS A 322 38.53 -25.87 12.84
N SER A 323 38.85 -26.72 13.81
CA SER A 323 39.28 -26.38 15.17
C SER A 323 40.44 -25.38 15.17
N CYS A 324 40.30 -24.31 15.96
CA CYS A 324 41.42 -23.47 16.37
C CYS A 324 42.42 -24.32 17.16
N VAL A 325 43.63 -24.50 16.63
CA VAL A 325 44.80 -24.95 17.40
C VAL A 325 45.72 -23.76 17.57
N SER A 326 46.03 -23.49 18.83
CA SER A 326 46.97 -22.49 19.30
C SER A 326 48.42 -22.84 19.00
N ASN A 327 49.24 -21.78 18.86
CA ASN A 327 50.63 -21.61 19.32
C ASN A 327 51.68 -21.36 18.22
N GLY A 328 52.52 -20.36 18.51
CA GLY A 328 53.91 -20.28 18.06
C GLY A 328 54.15 -19.39 16.86
#